data_AF-A0A2E4LLA5-F1
#
_entry.id   AF-A0A2E4LLA5-F1
#
_cell.length_a   1.000
_cell.length_b   1.000
_cell.length_c   1.000
_cell.angle_alpha   90.00
_cell.angle_beta   90.00
_cell.angle_gamma   90.00
#
_symmetry.space_group_name_H-M   'P 1'
#
loop_
_entity.id
_entity.type
_entity.pdbx_description
1 polymer ?
#
loop_
_entity_poly.entity_id
_entity_poly.type
_entity_poly.pdbx_seq_one_letter_code
_entity_poly.pdbx_strand_id
1 'polypeptide(L)'
;MTKLNDSLLFLPIDKEGKPDGRFNSSISRIRTGLGEQTINELINFYSQTSQLQKGYAKQGLAFAVAVFKEASYLHQHHRFDEDNPYGYKSKVLKKQAQQTLERIGFTKNNSHKLIATAEWLTDHVFGKEEEKWFESLTPSHLYELSRMSEEGLNLVKQQVSYPEFKFSAGQQDISVRRLEAIRRSYPKNVMPESRSQNTTHHQSKADQPVRVEKVHDFKTQSVSDMKRLKPATDTVEVSNIEMVEQFKTLAEAIDWSAIGECQASRVCLIEMAEILNFIADLARE
;
A
#
# COMPACT_ATOMS: atom_id res chain seq x y z
N MET A 1 -11.77 14.48 1.23
CA MET A 1 -10.59 14.73 2.08
C MET A 1 -11.00 14.54 3.53
N THR A 2 -10.45 13.56 4.24
CA THR A 2 -10.63 13.45 5.70
C THR A 2 -9.92 14.62 6.35
N LYS A 3 -10.66 15.56 6.93
CA LYS A 3 -10.10 16.59 7.82
C LYS A 3 -9.37 15.85 8.93
N LEU A 4 -8.04 15.78 8.86
CA LEU A 4 -7.24 15.48 10.03
C LEU A 4 -7.67 16.50 11.08
N ASN A 5 -8.02 16.03 12.27
CA ASN A 5 -8.41 16.92 13.34
C ASN A 5 -7.13 17.66 13.78
N ASP A 6 -6.82 18.78 13.13
CA ASP A 6 -5.54 19.49 13.23
C ASP A 6 -5.19 19.88 14.68
N SER A 7 -6.17 19.87 15.59
CA SER A 7 -5.93 20.07 17.02
C SER A 7 -5.12 18.94 17.66
N LEU A 8 -5.20 17.71 17.14
CA LEU A 8 -4.48 16.55 17.69
C LEU A 8 -2.98 16.61 17.41
N LEU A 9 -2.55 17.32 16.36
CA LEU A 9 -1.14 17.43 15.97
C LEU A 9 -0.28 18.10 17.05
N PHE A 10 -0.85 19.07 17.75
CA PHE A 10 -0.16 19.90 18.73
C PHE A 10 -0.30 19.40 20.17
N LEU A 11 -1.11 18.36 20.39
CA LEU A 11 -1.28 17.80 21.73
C LEU A 11 -0.03 17.01 22.15
N PRO A 12 0.38 17.13 23.42
CA PRO A 12 1.34 16.20 24.00
C PRO A 12 0.86 14.75 23.86
N ILE A 13 1.81 13.82 23.86
CA ILE A 13 1.53 12.39 23.80
C ILE A 13 1.56 11.80 25.21
N ASP A 14 0.54 11.01 25.57
CA ASP A 14 0.43 10.32 26.85
C ASP A 14 1.34 9.06 26.92
N LYS A 15 1.28 8.34 28.05
CA LYS A 15 2.06 7.11 28.25
C LYS A 15 1.63 5.99 27.30
N GLU A 16 0.39 6.02 26.83
CA GLU A 16 -0.18 5.08 25.86
C GLU A 16 0.12 5.46 24.40
N GLY A 17 0.82 6.57 24.15
CA GLY A 17 1.15 7.01 22.80
C GLY A 17 0.03 7.77 22.07
N LYS A 18 -1.00 8.22 22.79
CA LYS A 18 -2.16 8.93 22.23
C LYS A 18 -2.10 10.44 22.56
N PRO A 19 -2.77 11.29 21.76
CA PRO A 19 -2.89 12.72 22.06
C PRO A 19 -3.61 12.95 23.40
N ASP A 20 -2.94 13.63 24.34
CA ASP A 20 -3.45 13.88 25.68
C ASP A 20 -4.44 15.06 25.68
N GLY A 21 -5.73 14.72 25.61
CA GLY A 21 -6.83 15.69 25.56
C GLY A 21 -6.94 16.62 26.77
N ARG A 22 -6.25 16.35 27.89
CA ARG A 22 -6.23 17.25 29.06
C ARG A 22 -5.61 18.60 28.74
N PHE A 23 -4.76 18.66 27.72
CA PHE A 23 -4.09 19.89 27.28
C PHE A 23 -4.85 20.70 26.23
N ASN A 24 -6.05 20.27 25.81
CA ASN A 24 -6.82 20.95 24.76
C ASN A 24 -7.01 22.45 25.02
N SER A 25 -7.40 22.85 26.24
CA SER A 25 -7.61 24.26 26.58
C SER A 25 -6.31 25.08 26.53
N SER A 26 -5.20 24.50 26.97
CA SER A 26 -3.87 25.12 26.91
C SER A 26 -3.38 25.26 25.48
N ILE A 27 -3.52 24.22 24.65
CA ILE A 27 -3.17 24.27 23.23
C ILE A 27 -4.03 25.29 22.48
N SER A 28 -5.34 25.37 22.74
CA SER A 28 -6.19 26.39 22.13
C SER A 28 -5.70 27.81 22.43
N ARG A 29 -5.34 28.11 23.69
CA ARG A 29 -4.75 29.42 24.05
C ARG A 29 -3.43 29.68 23.33
N ILE A 30 -2.55 28.69 23.24
CA ILE A 30 -1.27 28.81 22.52
C ILE A 30 -1.52 29.08 21.03
N ARG A 31 -2.46 28.36 20.39
CA ARG A 31 -2.81 28.58 18.99
C ARG A 31 -3.34 30.00 18.74
N THR A 32 -4.21 30.49 19.62
CA THR A 32 -4.69 31.89 19.54
C THR A 32 -3.54 32.89 19.70
N GLY A 33 -2.59 32.63 20.62
CA GLY A 33 -1.44 33.50 20.85
C GLY A 33 -0.41 33.51 19.71
N LEU A 34 -0.21 32.38 19.02
CA LEU A 34 0.69 32.28 17.86
C LEU A 34 0.09 32.90 16.59
N GLY A 35 -1.23 32.95 16.49
CA GLY A 35 -1.95 33.41 15.30
C GLY A 35 -2.12 32.31 14.24
N GLU A 36 -3.16 32.46 13.41
CA GLU A 36 -3.53 31.44 12.42
C GLU A 36 -2.46 31.19 11.36
N GLN A 37 -1.74 32.23 10.93
CA GLN A 37 -0.69 32.10 9.91
C GLN A 37 0.38 31.09 10.33
N THR A 38 0.97 31.26 11.51
CA THR A 38 2.03 30.36 12.01
C THR A 38 1.51 28.94 12.20
N ILE A 39 0.27 28.77 12.68
CA ILE A 39 -0.35 27.45 12.79
C ILE A 39 -0.51 26.77 11.43
N ASN A 40 -0.95 27.52 10.41
CA ASN A 40 -1.10 27.00 9.05
C ASN A 40 0.24 26.63 8.42
N GLU A 41 1.29 27.43 8.66
CA GLU A 41 2.65 27.11 8.21
C GLU A 41 3.17 25.80 8.84
N LEU A 42 2.93 25.59 10.14
CA LEU A 42 3.31 24.34 10.82
C LEU A 42 2.53 23.12 10.31
N ILE A 43 1.22 23.27 10.05
CA ILE A 43 0.39 22.22 9.45
C ILE A 43 0.88 21.89 8.04
N ASN A 44 1.19 22.91 7.24
CA ASN A 44 1.73 22.74 5.89
C ASN A 44 3.09 22.02 5.92
N PHE A 45 4.00 22.42 6.81
CA PHE A 45 5.28 21.75 7.00
C PHE A 45 5.10 20.26 7.34
N TYR A 46 4.20 19.94 8.28
CA TYR A 46 3.90 18.56 8.63
C TYR A 46 3.32 17.76 7.44
N SER A 47 2.38 18.35 6.71
CA SER A 47 1.76 17.74 5.52
C SER A 47 2.80 17.45 4.43
N GLN A 48 3.64 18.43 4.09
CA GLN A 48 4.70 18.28 3.10
C GLN A 48 5.71 17.21 3.51
N THR A 49 6.14 17.20 4.78
CA THR A 49 7.07 16.20 5.30
C THR A 49 6.46 14.78 5.24
N SER A 50 5.16 14.65 5.54
CA SER A 50 4.42 13.39 5.42
C SER A 50 4.29 12.92 3.96
N GLN A 51 4.02 13.85 3.04
CA GLN A 51 3.97 13.56 1.60
C GLN A 51 5.33 13.15 1.05
N LEU A 52 6.40 13.84 1.43
CA LEU A 52 7.78 13.49 1.05
C LEU A 52 8.14 12.10 1.54
N GLN A 53 7.84 11.76 2.80
CA GLN A 53 8.06 10.39 3.32
C GLN A 53 7.31 9.33 2.51
N LYS A 54 6.08 9.61 2.07
CA LYS A 54 5.33 8.69 1.18
C LYS A 54 5.96 8.60 -0.20
N GLY A 55 6.36 9.73 -0.79
CA GLY A 55 6.99 9.80 -2.12
C GLY A 55 8.32 9.05 -2.18
N TYR A 56 9.10 9.10 -1.09
CA TYR A 56 10.41 8.43 -0.99
C TYR A 56 10.36 7.05 -0.30
N ALA A 57 9.17 6.52 -0.02
CA ALA A 57 9.05 5.24 0.68
C ALA A 57 9.67 4.07 -0.11
N LYS A 58 9.62 4.08 -1.45
CA LYS A 58 10.27 3.06 -2.29
C LYS A 58 11.79 3.09 -2.15
N GLN A 59 12.40 4.28 -2.13
CA GLN A 59 13.84 4.46 -1.93
C GLN A 59 14.25 4.08 -0.51
N GLY A 60 13.44 4.44 0.49
CA GLY A 60 13.64 4.00 1.88
C GLY A 60 13.61 2.48 2.02
N LEU A 61 12.67 1.80 1.33
CA LEU A 61 12.60 0.34 1.30
C LEU A 61 13.80 -0.26 0.56
N ALA A 62 14.18 0.28 -0.60
CA ALA A 62 15.31 -0.20 -1.38
C ALA A 62 16.63 -0.11 -0.58
N PHE A 63 16.84 1.00 0.14
CA PHE A 63 17.95 1.15 1.07
C PHE A 63 17.91 0.08 2.16
N ALA A 64 16.77 -0.12 2.82
CA ALA A 64 16.64 -1.14 3.86
C ALA A 64 16.94 -2.55 3.33
N VAL A 65 16.39 -2.92 2.16
CA VAL A 65 16.68 -4.20 1.51
C VAL A 65 18.17 -4.35 1.21
N ALA A 66 18.84 -3.31 0.72
CA ALA A 66 20.28 -3.34 0.48
C ALA A 66 21.08 -3.58 1.78
N VAL A 67 20.72 -2.90 2.88
CA VAL A 67 21.34 -3.13 4.20
C VAL A 67 21.17 -4.56 4.67
N PHE A 68 19.99 -5.16 4.51
CA PHE A 68 19.76 -6.54 4.91
C PHE A 68 20.49 -7.54 4.01
N LYS A 69 20.56 -7.31 2.70
CA LYS A 69 21.36 -8.13 1.77
C LYS A 69 22.85 -8.09 2.14
N GLU A 70 23.39 -6.90 2.41
CA GLU A 70 24.78 -6.74 2.86
C GLU A 70 25.02 -7.42 4.21
N ALA A 71 24.11 -7.28 5.16
CA ALA A 71 24.21 -7.97 6.44
C ALA A 71 24.22 -9.50 6.26
N SER A 72 23.39 -10.04 5.37
CA SER A 72 23.38 -11.47 5.03
C SER A 72 24.69 -11.91 4.37
N TYR A 73 25.22 -11.11 3.44
CA TYR A 73 26.53 -11.35 2.81
C TYR A 73 27.66 -11.42 3.85
N LEU A 74 27.76 -10.41 4.73
CA LEU A 74 28.75 -10.38 5.80
C LEU A 74 28.61 -11.56 6.78
N HIS A 75 27.37 -12.01 7.04
CA HIS A 75 27.13 -13.16 7.89
C HIS A 75 27.60 -14.48 7.26
N GLN A 76 27.48 -14.61 5.94
CA GLN A 76 27.84 -15.83 5.21
C GLN A 76 29.33 -15.89 4.86
N HIS A 77 29.93 -14.75 4.49
CA HIS A 77 31.27 -14.71 3.91
C HIS A 77 32.35 -14.14 4.85
N HIS A 78 31.97 -13.21 5.73
CA HIS A 78 32.92 -12.43 6.52
C HIS A 78 32.79 -12.67 8.04
N ARG A 79 32.10 -13.74 8.46
CA ARG A 79 31.77 -13.99 9.87
C ARG A 79 32.99 -14.27 10.75
N PHE A 80 34.06 -14.77 10.15
CA PHE A 80 35.28 -15.19 10.84
C PHE A 80 36.51 -14.41 10.37
N ASP A 81 36.30 -13.26 9.73
CA ASP A 81 37.38 -12.36 9.34
C ASP A 81 38.03 -11.74 10.57
N GLU A 82 39.33 -11.45 10.47
CA GLU A 82 40.11 -10.83 11.55
C GLU A 82 39.49 -9.51 12.04
N ASP A 83 38.83 -8.77 11.15
CA ASP A 83 38.19 -7.50 11.43
C ASP A 83 36.68 -7.60 11.74
N ASN A 84 36.11 -8.81 11.71
CA ASN A 84 34.70 -9.09 12.02
C ASN A 84 34.55 -10.38 12.86
N PRO A 85 35.29 -10.53 13.97
CA PRO A 85 35.20 -11.72 14.78
C PRO A 85 33.75 -11.89 15.28
N TYR A 86 33.24 -13.11 15.14
CA TYR A 86 31.88 -13.50 15.53
C TYR A 86 30.75 -12.83 14.73
N GLY A 87 31.05 -12.20 13.59
CA GLY A 87 30.06 -11.64 12.67
C GLY A 87 29.25 -10.50 13.28
N TYR A 88 29.83 -9.68 14.16
CA TYR A 88 29.10 -8.61 14.81
C TYR A 88 28.64 -7.51 13.83
N LYS A 89 29.38 -7.28 12.73
CA LYS A 89 29.07 -6.24 11.74
C LYS A 89 27.68 -6.43 11.13
N SER A 90 27.29 -7.66 10.77
CA SER A 90 25.97 -7.95 10.23
C SER A 90 24.84 -7.68 11.23
N LYS A 91 25.04 -8.04 12.51
CA LYS A 91 24.08 -7.75 13.58
C LYS A 91 23.94 -6.25 13.82
N VAL A 92 25.05 -5.50 13.82
CA VAL A 92 25.04 -4.05 13.99
C VAL A 92 24.32 -3.38 12.83
N LEU A 93 24.59 -3.77 11.58
CA LEU A 93 23.92 -3.21 10.40
C LEU A 93 22.40 -3.39 10.47
N LYS A 94 21.91 -4.61 10.76
CA LYS A 94 20.46 -4.87 10.92
C LYS A 94 19.86 -3.99 12.02
N LYS A 95 20.52 -3.88 13.18
CA LYS A 95 20.03 -3.08 14.32
C LYS A 95 20.03 -1.57 14.02
N GLN A 96 21.00 -1.08 13.26
CA GLN A 96 21.16 0.34 12.96
C GLN A 96 20.30 0.80 11.77
N ALA A 97 19.82 -0.11 10.92
CA ALA A 97 19.05 0.23 9.73
C ALA A 97 17.85 1.15 10.01
N GLN A 98 17.08 0.87 11.07
CA GLN A 98 15.94 1.71 11.47
C GLN A 98 16.41 3.12 11.89
N GLN A 99 17.47 3.19 12.70
CA GLN A 99 18.01 4.47 13.18
C GLN A 99 18.55 5.31 12.02
N THR A 100 19.16 4.68 11.01
CA THR A 100 19.61 5.37 9.80
C THR A 100 18.45 5.96 9.00
N LEU A 101 17.36 5.21 8.81
CA LEU A 101 16.14 5.75 8.17
C LEU A 101 15.53 6.91 8.97
N GLU A 102 15.50 6.79 10.29
CA GLU A 102 15.05 7.88 11.17
C GLU A 102 15.92 9.14 11.02
N ARG A 103 17.25 8.99 10.93
CA ARG A 103 18.18 10.12 10.68
C ARG A 103 18.00 10.76 9.30
N ILE A 104 17.61 9.98 8.29
CA ILE A 104 17.32 10.48 6.94
C ILE A 104 16.02 11.32 6.91
N GLY A 105 15.14 11.15 7.90
CA GLY A 105 13.90 11.93 8.03
C GLY A 105 12.61 11.10 7.97
N PHE A 106 12.70 9.77 8.00
CA PHE A 106 11.51 8.92 8.16
C PHE A 106 11.05 8.90 9.61
N THR A 107 9.74 9.02 9.85
CA THR A 107 9.18 8.84 11.20
C THR A 107 9.41 7.42 11.69
N LYS A 108 9.55 7.24 13.01
CA LYS A 108 9.72 5.92 13.65
C LYS A 108 8.75 4.85 13.14
N ASN A 109 7.47 5.23 12.98
CA ASN A 109 6.44 4.32 12.47
C ASN A 109 6.69 3.91 11.01
N ASN A 110 7.09 4.84 10.14
CA ASN A 110 7.41 4.53 8.75
C ASN A 110 8.70 3.72 8.65
N SER A 111 9.74 4.11 9.38
CA SER A 111 11.02 3.38 9.45
C SER A 111 10.80 1.93 9.87
N HIS A 112 10.04 1.69 10.95
CA HIS A 112 9.69 0.34 11.38
C HIS A 112 9.01 -0.49 10.27
N LYS A 113 8.05 0.10 9.54
CA LYS A 113 7.37 -0.60 8.43
C LYS A 113 8.35 -0.99 7.33
N LEU A 114 9.23 -0.07 6.94
CA LEU A 114 10.24 -0.32 5.89
C LEU A 114 11.21 -1.42 6.30
N ILE A 115 11.66 -1.41 7.56
CA ILE A 115 12.56 -2.43 8.11
C ILE A 115 11.89 -3.80 8.18
N ALA A 116 10.69 -3.90 8.74
CA ALA A 116 9.96 -5.17 8.83
C ALA A 116 9.69 -5.75 7.43
N THR A 117 9.39 -4.89 6.46
CA THR A 117 9.20 -5.31 5.06
C THR A 117 10.51 -5.78 4.43
N ALA A 118 11.61 -5.06 4.64
CA ALA A 118 12.93 -5.42 4.11
C ALA A 118 13.45 -6.74 4.68
N GLU A 119 13.27 -6.97 5.98
CA GLU A 119 13.60 -8.23 6.63
C GLU A 119 12.80 -9.38 5.99
N TRP A 120 11.49 -9.22 5.85
CA TRP A 120 10.65 -10.22 5.18
C TRP A 120 11.09 -10.51 3.74
N LEU A 121 11.39 -9.46 2.96
CA LEU A 121 11.85 -9.58 1.57
C LEU A 121 13.22 -10.27 1.42
N THR A 122 14.05 -10.24 2.47
CA THR A 122 15.40 -10.83 2.43
C THR A 122 15.49 -12.20 3.08
N ASP A 123 14.64 -12.50 4.05
CA ASP A 123 14.63 -13.79 4.75
C ASP A 123 13.83 -14.87 3.99
N HIS A 124 12.94 -14.49 3.07
CA HIS A 124 12.11 -15.42 2.30
C HIS A 124 12.64 -15.59 0.88
N VAL A 125 12.59 -16.83 0.39
CA VAL A 125 12.90 -17.14 -1.01
C VAL A 125 11.62 -17.01 -1.82
N PHE A 126 11.60 -16.06 -2.74
CA PHE A 126 10.48 -15.83 -3.65
C PHE A 126 10.82 -16.31 -5.05
N GLY A 127 9.80 -16.79 -5.77
CA GLY A 127 9.91 -17.08 -7.18
C GLY A 127 10.00 -15.79 -8.01
N LYS A 128 10.57 -15.88 -9.22
CA LYS A 128 10.71 -14.73 -10.14
C LYS A 128 9.40 -13.98 -10.40
N GLU A 129 8.30 -14.71 -10.48
CA GLU A 129 6.97 -14.11 -10.70
C GLU A 129 6.49 -13.29 -9.49
N GLU A 130 6.82 -13.73 -8.27
CA GLU A 130 6.49 -13.00 -7.06
C GLU A 130 7.35 -11.74 -6.95
N GLU A 131 8.66 -11.86 -7.22
CA GLU A 131 9.56 -10.70 -7.23
C GLU A 131 9.07 -9.64 -8.23
N LYS A 132 8.71 -10.05 -9.45
CA LYS A 132 8.16 -9.17 -10.48
C LYS A 132 6.84 -8.52 -10.04
N TRP A 133 5.97 -9.26 -9.37
CA TRP A 133 4.75 -8.69 -8.80
C TRP A 133 5.05 -7.70 -7.68
N PHE A 134 6.02 -7.98 -6.80
CA PHE A 134 6.40 -7.07 -5.72
C PHE A 134 6.96 -5.73 -6.22
N GLU A 135 7.59 -5.70 -7.39
CA GLU A 135 8.08 -4.44 -8.00
C GLU A 135 6.95 -3.46 -8.34
N SER A 136 5.75 -3.96 -8.68
CA SER A 136 4.59 -3.12 -8.98
C SER A 136 3.93 -2.57 -7.71
N LEU A 137 4.09 -3.28 -6.58
CA LEU A 137 3.47 -2.93 -5.31
C LEU A 137 4.11 -1.71 -4.63
N THR A 138 3.31 -1.00 -3.83
CA THR A 138 3.83 0.05 -2.95
C THR A 138 4.35 -0.55 -1.64
N PRO A 139 5.24 0.16 -0.90
CA PRO A 139 5.72 -0.32 0.40
C PRO A 139 4.61 -0.64 1.41
N SER A 140 3.47 0.04 1.34
CA SER A 140 2.31 -0.28 2.19
C SER A 140 1.69 -1.64 1.87
N HIS A 141 1.61 -2.02 0.58
CA HIS A 141 1.13 -3.35 0.20
C HIS A 141 2.09 -4.42 0.73
N LEU A 142 3.38 -4.25 0.47
CA LEU A 142 4.43 -5.18 0.90
C LEU A 142 4.47 -5.31 2.43
N TYR A 143 4.26 -4.21 3.16
CA TYR A 143 4.16 -4.24 4.61
C TYR A 143 2.98 -5.08 5.10
N GLU A 144 1.80 -4.96 4.49
CA GLU A 144 0.66 -5.79 4.88
C GLU A 144 0.90 -7.27 4.56
N LEU A 145 1.52 -7.58 3.40
CA LEU A 145 1.91 -8.95 3.03
C LEU A 145 2.90 -9.56 4.03
N SER A 146 3.92 -8.81 4.46
CA SER A 146 4.95 -9.27 5.40
C SER A 146 4.41 -9.73 6.77
N ARG A 147 3.18 -9.32 7.09
CA ARG A 147 2.48 -9.57 8.36
C ARG A 147 1.37 -10.62 8.25
N MET A 148 1.21 -11.25 7.09
CA MET A 148 0.30 -12.36 6.89
C MET A 148 0.97 -13.69 7.18
N SER A 149 0.17 -14.70 7.51
CA SER A 149 0.64 -16.09 7.46
C SER A 149 0.83 -16.56 6.01
N GLU A 150 1.43 -17.73 5.82
CA GLU A 150 1.60 -18.33 4.49
C GLU A 150 0.24 -18.62 3.83
N GLU A 151 -0.75 -19.06 4.61
CA GLU A 151 -2.12 -19.25 4.13
C GLU A 151 -2.74 -17.94 3.65
N GLY A 152 -2.52 -16.85 4.39
CA GLY A 152 -2.96 -15.51 4.00
C GLY A 152 -2.31 -15.06 2.70
N LEU A 153 -1.00 -15.28 2.54
CA LEU A 153 -0.27 -14.96 1.31
C LEU A 153 -0.77 -15.79 0.13
N ASN A 154 -1.05 -17.08 0.32
CA ASN A 154 -1.60 -17.95 -0.72
C ASN A 154 -3.01 -17.52 -1.14
N LEU A 155 -3.85 -17.08 -0.19
CA LEU A 155 -5.15 -16.50 -0.49
C LEU A 155 -5.02 -15.21 -1.31
N VAL A 156 -4.05 -14.35 -0.99
CA VAL A 156 -3.79 -13.15 -1.78
C VAL A 156 -3.39 -13.53 -3.21
N LYS A 157 -2.45 -14.48 -3.37
CA LYS A 157 -2.03 -14.98 -4.68
C LYS A 157 -3.22 -15.47 -5.50
N GLN A 158 -4.14 -16.21 -4.89
CA GLN A 158 -5.36 -16.66 -5.54
C GLN A 158 -6.27 -15.50 -5.96
N GLN A 159 -6.44 -14.48 -5.10
CA GLN A 159 -7.30 -13.32 -5.41
C GLN A 159 -6.74 -12.41 -6.49
N VAL A 160 -5.42 -12.27 -6.59
CA VAL A 160 -4.80 -11.47 -7.65
C VAL A 160 -4.58 -12.28 -8.92
N SER A 161 -4.74 -13.59 -8.88
CA SER A 161 -4.71 -14.41 -10.09
C SER A 161 -6.03 -14.26 -10.84
N TYR A 162 -5.97 -14.21 -12.17
CA TYR A 162 -7.19 -14.32 -12.97
C TYR A 162 -7.83 -15.71 -12.75
N PRO A 163 -9.18 -15.82 -12.77
CA PRO A 163 -9.90 -17.05 -12.39
C PRO A 163 -9.44 -18.34 -13.08
N GLU A 164 -8.88 -18.24 -14.28
CA GLU A 164 -8.42 -19.37 -15.09
C GLU A 164 -6.90 -19.53 -15.15
N PHE A 165 -6.17 -18.61 -14.53
CA PHE A 165 -4.72 -18.53 -14.65
C PHE A 165 -4.03 -18.74 -13.32
N LYS A 166 -2.85 -19.34 -13.38
CA LYS A 166 -1.94 -19.36 -12.24
C LYS A 166 -1.38 -17.96 -12.03
N PHE A 167 -0.95 -17.68 -10.80
CA PHE A 167 -0.29 -16.43 -10.39
C PHE A 167 0.81 -15.94 -11.36
N SER A 168 1.46 -16.85 -12.08
CA SER A 168 2.49 -16.57 -13.08
C SER A 168 2.00 -15.98 -14.41
N ALA A 169 0.70 -16.03 -14.72
CA ALA A 169 0.19 -15.61 -16.03
C ALA A 169 -0.35 -14.16 -16.07
N GLY A 170 -0.23 -13.43 -14.96
CA GLY A 170 -0.69 -12.06 -14.80
C GLY A 170 -1.35 -11.85 -13.44
N GLN A 171 -1.18 -10.67 -12.86
CA GLN A 171 -1.73 -10.31 -11.55
C GLN A 171 -2.66 -9.10 -11.68
N GLN A 172 -3.82 -9.20 -11.05
CA GLN A 172 -4.76 -8.11 -10.86
C GLN A 172 -4.29 -7.17 -9.73
N ASP A 173 -4.75 -5.92 -9.80
CA ASP A 173 -4.51 -4.97 -8.73
C ASP A 173 -5.26 -5.37 -7.46
N ILE A 174 -4.61 -5.18 -6.31
CA ILE A 174 -5.21 -5.39 -5.00
C ILE A 174 -5.00 -4.15 -4.13
N SER A 175 -6.06 -3.68 -3.49
CA SER A 175 -5.96 -2.52 -2.61
C SER A 175 -5.31 -2.89 -1.27
N VAL A 176 -4.57 -1.94 -0.68
CA VAL A 176 -4.06 -2.05 0.69
C VAL A 176 -5.17 -2.40 1.69
N ARG A 177 -6.37 -1.81 1.53
CA ARG A 177 -7.51 -2.09 2.42
C ARG A 177 -7.96 -3.55 2.35
N ARG A 178 -7.90 -4.17 1.15
CA ARG A 178 -8.20 -5.59 0.99
C ARG A 178 -7.13 -6.45 1.63
N LEU A 179 -5.85 -6.10 1.47
CA LEU A 179 -4.74 -6.77 2.16
C LEU A 179 -4.90 -6.68 3.68
N GLU A 180 -5.22 -5.51 4.23
CA GLU A 180 -5.46 -5.36 5.66
C GLU A 180 -6.59 -6.27 6.17
N ALA A 181 -7.67 -6.43 5.39
CA ALA A 181 -8.78 -7.31 5.73
C ALA A 181 -8.34 -8.78 5.75
N ILE A 182 -7.58 -9.22 4.74
CA ILE A 182 -7.03 -10.58 4.70
C ILE A 182 -6.08 -10.81 5.88
N ARG A 183 -5.18 -9.87 6.18
CA ARG A 183 -4.25 -9.94 7.31
C ARG A 183 -4.96 -10.07 8.65
N ARG A 184 -6.13 -9.45 8.84
CA ARG A 184 -6.90 -9.59 10.09
C ARG A 184 -7.41 -11.03 10.26
N SER A 185 -7.77 -11.70 9.18
CA SER A 185 -8.22 -13.10 9.20
C SER A 185 -7.07 -14.09 9.21
N TYR A 186 -5.92 -13.73 8.65
CA TYR A 186 -4.72 -14.58 8.53
C TYR A 186 -3.48 -13.84 9.05
N PRO A 187 -3.43 -13.47 10.34
CA PRO A 187 -2.26 -12.81 10.89
C PRO A 187 -1.07 -13.78 10.89
N LYS A 188 0.13 -13.26 10.69
CA LYS A 188 1.36 -14.01 10.95
C LYS A 188 1.31 -14.49 12.40
N ASN A 189 1.24 -15.80 12.63
CA ASN A 189 1.24 -16.35 13.97
C ASN A 189 2.53 -15.90 14.67
N VAL A 190 2.39 -14.95 15.58
CA VAL A 190 3.43 -14.66 16.56
C VAL A 190 3.30 -15.79 17.58
N MET A 191 4.18 -16.79 17.55
CA MET A 191 4.39 -17.56 18.76
C MET A 191 4.78 -16.56 19.86
N PRO A 192 4.09 -16.53 21.00
CA PRO A 192 4.68 -15.93 22.18
C PRO A 192 5.95 -16.74 22.47
N GLU A 193 7.04 -16.09 22.84
CA GLU A 193 8.22 -16.79 23.34
C GLU A 193 7.81 -17.74 24.46
N SER A 194 7.85 -19.07 24.21
CA SER A 194 8.23 -20.17 25.13
C SER A 194 7.65 -21.53 24.69
N ARG A 195 8.54 -22.53 24.54
CA ARG A 195 8.37 -23.97 24.83
C ARG A 195 7.03 -24.69 24.51
N SER A 196 7.18 -25.71 23.66
CA SER A 196 6.60 -27.07 23.77
C SER A 196 5.09 -27.29 23.56
N GLN A 197 4.79 -27.93 22.41
CA GLN A 197 4.09 -29.23 22.28
C GLN A 197 2.74 -29.45 23.01
N ASN A 198 1.62 -29.59 22.28
CA ASN A 198 1.15 -30.90 21.77
C ASN A 198 -0.27 -30.87 21.14
N THR A 199 -0.35 -31.36 19.88
CA THR A 199 -1.29 -32.37 19.28
C THR A 199 -2.81 -32.33 19.64
N THR A 200 -3.79 -32.54 18.75
CA THR A 200 -3.90 -33.55 17.67
C THR A 200 -5.16 -33.36 16.77
N HIS A 201 -5.04 -33.76 15.49
CA HIS A 201 -5.97 -34.47 14.57
C HIS A 201 -7.47 -34.12 14.36
N HIS A 202 -7.90 -33.95 13.08
CA HIS A 202 -8.45 -35.00 12.15
C HIS A 202 -8.84 -34.37 10.78
N GLN A 203 -8.27 -34.84 9.65
CA GLN A 203 -8.84 -35.71 8.57
C GLN A 203 -9.95 -35.10 7.69
N SER A 204 -9.67 -34.82 6.40
CA SER A 204 -10.02 -35.61 5.17
C SER A 204 -11.40 -35.22 4.58
N LYS A 205 -11.61 -34.91 3.28
CA LYS A 205 -11.59 -35.73 2.03
C LYS A 205 -11.90 -34.80 0.81
N ALA A 206 -11.21 -34.91 -0.33
CA ALA A 206 -11.60 -35.56 -1.60
C ALA A 206 -12.80 -34.90 -2.34
N ASP A 207 -12.59 -34.23 -3.49
CA ASP A 207 -12.72 -34.69 -4.90
C ASP A 207 -14.04 -34.11 -5.50
N GLN A 208 -14.13 -33.46 -6.67
CA GLN A 208 -13.81 -33.91 -8.04
C GLN A 208 -14.04 -32.75 -9.06
N PRO A 209 -13.68 -32.92 -10.35
CA PRO A 209 -13.41 -31.86 -11.35
C PRO A 209 -14.57 -31.58 -12.32
N VAL A 210 -14.55 -30.44 -13.01
CA VAL A 210 -15.33 -30.25 -14.25
C VAL A 210 -14.50 -29.60 -15.36
N ARG A 211 -14.77 -30.15 -16.54
CA ARG A 211 -14.21 -30.09 -17.89
C ARG A 211 -14.23 -28.70 -18.57
N VAL A 212 -13.28 -28.57 -19.49
CA VAL A 212 -12.93 -27.47 -20.40
C VAL A 212 -13.91 -27.32 -21.58
N GLU A 213 -14.21 -26.09 -22.00
CA GLU A 213 -14.53 -25.76 -23.39
C GLU A 213 -13.64 -24.61 -23.91
N LYS A 214 -13.05 -24.83 -25.09
CA LYS A 214 -12.27 -23.89 -25.89
C LYS A 214 -13.22 -23.01 -26.71
N VAL A 215 -12.87 -21.77 -27.06
CA VAL A 215 -12.91 -21.23 -28.44
C VAL A 215 -12.11 -19.91 -28.58
N HIS A 216 -11.20 -19.95 -29.55
CA HIS A 216 -10.56 -18.98 -30.46
C HIS A 216 -10.17 -17.51 -30.17
N ASP A 217 -8.95 -17.26 -30.65
CA ASP A 217 -8.21 -16.02 -30.92
C ASP A 217 -8.96 -14.93 -31.70
N PHE A 218 -8.75 -13.67 -31.29
CA PHE A 218 -8.85 -12.51 -32.18
C PHE A 218 -7.71 -11.49 -31.92
N LYS A 219 -7.08 -11.07 -33.02
CA LYS A 219 -5.94 -10.13 -33.11
C LYS A 219 -6.34 -8.71 -32.72
N THR A 220 -5.50 -8.06 -31.91
CA THR A 220 -5.60 -6.63 -31.55
C THR A 220 -4.85 -5.74 -32.54
N GLN A 221 -5.46 -4.63 -32.98
CA GLN A 221 -4.81 -3.58 -33.78
C GLN A 221 -4.60 -2.32 -32.92
N SER A 222 -3.32 -1.94 -32.81
CA SER A 222 -2.67 -0.73 -32.30
C SER A 222 -3.49 0.49 -31.82
N VAL A 223 -3.33 0.82 -30.53
CA VAL A 223 -3.61 2.11 -29.89
C VAL A 223 -2.41 3.05 -30.11
N SER A 224 -2.46 3.92 -31.14
CA SER A 224 -1.39 4.90 -31.40
C SER A 224 -1.80 6.37 -31.26
N ASP A 225 -3.08 6.70 -31.01
CA ASP A 225 -3.54 8.10 -31.09
C ASP A 225 -3.81 8.81 -29.75
N MET A 226 -3.63 8.15 -28.60
CA MET A 226 -3.85 8.79 -27.29
C MET A 226 -2.77 9.79 -26.85
N LYS A 227 -1.66 9.95 -27.59
CA LYS A 227 -0.56 10.85 -27.22
C LYS A 227 -0.79 12.34 -27.54
N ARG A 228 -1.96 12.74 -28.04
CA ARG A 228 -2.18 14.10 -28.56
C ARG A 228 -3.13 15.00 -27.77
N LEU A 229 -3.72 14.55 -26.66
CA LEU A 229 -4.60 15.42 -25.87
C LEU A 229 -3.77 16.25 -24.88
N LYS A 230 -3.63 17.55 -25.14
CA LYS A 230 -3.16 18.54 -24.17
C LYS A 230 -4.36 19.07 -23.37
N PRO A 231 -4.29 19.15 -22.03
CA PRO A 231 -5.32 19.78 -21.23
C PRO A 231 -5.40 21.28 -21.54
N ALA A 232 -6.62 21.81 -21.66
CA ALA A 232 -6.86 23.24 -21.87
C ALA A 232 -6.48 24.02 -20.59
N THR A 233 -5.77 25.14 -20.79
CA THR A 233 -5.07 25.91 -19.74
C THR A 233 -5.93 26.89 -18.94
N ASP A 234 -7.24 26.93 -19.14
CA ASP A 234 -8.12 27.91 -18.50
C ASP A 234 -9.17 27.21 -17.62
N THR A 235 -8.78 26.74 -16.43
CA THR A 235 -9.69 26.14 -15.44
C THR A 235 -9.67 26.87 -14.10
N VAL A 236 -9.52 28.19 -14.10
CA VAL A 236 -9.44 28.97 -12.84
C VAL A 236 -10.83 29.31 -12.27
N GLU A 237 -11.92 29.14 -13.00
CA GLU A 237 -13.27 29.51 -12.52
C GLU A 237 -14.37 28.50 -12.85
N VAL A 238 -14.07 27.20 -12.93
CA VAL A 238 -15.12 26.20 -13.12
C VAL A 238 -15.58 25.70 -11.75
N SER A 239 -16.84 25.94 -11.41
CA SER A 239 -17.42 25.46 -10.15
C SER A 239 -17.43 23.92 -10.11
N ASN A 240 -17.47 23.34 -8.92
CA ASN A 240 -17.54 21.87 -8.77
C ASN A 240 -18.73 21.26 -9.51
N ILE A 241 -19.84 22.01 -9.60
CA ILE A 241 -21.05 21.61 -10.32
C ILE A 241 -20.77 21.52 -11.82
N GLU A 242 -20.13 22.54 -12.39
CA GLU A 242 -19.78 22.57 -13.81
C GLU A 242 -18.73 21.52 -14.17
N MET A 243 -17.77 21.24 -13.28
CA MET A 243 -16.81 20.15 -13.49
C MET A 243 -17.50 18.77 -13.51
N VAL A 244 -18.49 18.55 -12.65
CA VAL A 244 -19.27 17.30 -12.61
C VAL A 244 -20.13 17.15 -13.86
N GLU A 245 -20.79 18.22 -14.33
CA GLU A 245 -21.58 18.19 -15.57
C GLU A 245 -20.71 18.02 -16.82
N GLN A 246 -19.50 18.60 -16.85
CA GLN A 246 -18.53 18.35 -17.92
C GLN A 246 -18.05 16.90 -17.91
N PHE A 247 -17.81 16.32 -16.74
CA PHE A 247 -17.43 14.92 -16.61
C PHE A 247 -18.55 13.97 -17.06
N LYS A 248 -19.79 14.29 -16.70
CA LYS A 248 -20.99 13.57 -17.16
C LYS A 248 -21.12 13.63 -18.68
N THR A 249 -21.02 14.81 -19.26
CA THR A 249 -21.09 15.00 -20.72
C THR A 249 -19.99 14.23 -21.45
N LEU A 250 -18.76 14.23 -20.90
CA LEU A 250 -17.65 13.46 -21.46
C LEU A 250 -17.89 11.95 -21.37
N ALA A 251 -18.42 11.48 -20.23
CA ALA A 251 -18.78 10.08 -20.05
C ALA A 251 -19.89 9.65 -21.02
N GLU A 252 -20.92 10.49 -21.25
CA GLU A 252 -22.00 10.21 -22.20
C GLU A 252 -21.53 10.26 -23.67
N ALA A 253 -20.51 11.06 -23.99
CA ALA A 253 -19.97 11.20 -25.35
C ALA A 253 -19.04 10.06 -25.77
N ILE A 254 -18.62 9.19 -24.84
CA ILE A 254 -17.82 8.01 -25.16
C ILE A 254 -18.76 6.96 -25.78
N ASP A 255 -18.40 6.45 -26.96
CA ASP A 255 -19.10 5.32 -27.58
C ASP A 255 -18.74 4.02 -26.84
N TRP A 256 -19.47 3.75 -25.76
CA TRP A 256 -19.30 2.55 -24.95
C TRP A 256 -19.67 1.25 -25.68
N SER A 257 -20.34 1.33 -26.84
CA SER A 257 -20.68 0.14 -27.63
C SER A 257 -19.44 -0.56 -28.22
N ALA A 258 -18.32 0.18 -28.36
CA ALA A 258 -17.03 -0.36 -28.76
C ALA A 258 -16.27 -1.09 -27.62
N ILE A 259 -16.66 -0.87 -26.36
CA ILE A 259 -16.13 -1.58 -25.19
C ILE A 259 -16.99 -2.85 -25.05
N GLY A 260 -16.65 -3.81 -25.91
CA GLY A 260 -17.46 -4.97 -26.27
C GLY A 260 -17.95 -5.88 -25.12
N GLU A 261 -18.72 -6.89 -25.55
CA GLU A 261 -19.61 -7.86 -24.88
C GLU A 261 -19.14 -8.57 -23.58
N CYS A 262 -18.32 -7.93 -22.74
CA CYS A 262 -17.93 -8.43 -21.44
C CYS A 262 -19.01 -8.05 -20.40
N GLN A 263 -19.48 -9.05 -19.64
CA GLN A 263 -20.45 -8.86 -18.57
C GLN A 263 -19.94 -7.89 -17.48
N ALA A 264 -18.63 -7.86 -17.23
CA ALA A 264 -18.02 -6.91 -16.29
C ALA A 264 -18.12 -5.45 -16.81
N SER A 265 -17.94 -5.22 -18.10
CA SER A 265 -18.13 -3.91 -18.72
C SER A 265 -19.57 -3.43 -18.62
N ARG A 266 -20.55 -4.34 -18.78
CA ARG A 266 -21.98 -4.01 -18.60
C ARG A 266 -22.34 -3.66 -17.16
N VAL A 267 -21.80 -4.39 -16.18
CA VAL A 267 -21.99 -4.08 -14.75
C VAL A 267 -21.36 -2.73 -14.42
N CYS A 268 -20.12 -2.48 -14.86
CA CYS A 268 -19.49 -1.18 -14.70
C CYS A 268 -20.29 -0.04 -15.35
N LEU A 269 -20.88 -0.25 -16.54
CA LEU A 269 -21.69 0.77 -17.20
C LEU A 269 -22.97 1.11 -16.43
N ILE A 270 -23.65 0.09 -15.89
CA ILE A 270 -24.87 0.28 -15.08
C ILE A 270 -24.52 1.02 -13.79
N GLU A 271 -23.48 0.56 -13.07
CA GLU A 271 -23.06 1.17 -11.82
C GLU A 271 -22.51 2.60 -12.02
N MET A 272 -21.84 2.86 -13.15
CA MET A 272 -21.29 4.19 -13.43
C MET A 272 -22.38 5.23 -13.69
N ALA A 273 -23.48 4.86 -14.35
CA ALA A 273 -24.62 5.76 -14.53
C ALA A 273 -25.27 6.13 -13.18
N GLU A 274 -25.43 5.15 -12.28
CA GLU A 274 -25.97 5.38 -10.93
C GLU A 274 -25.04 6.25 -10.08
N ILE A 275 -23.73 5.99 -10.13
CA ILE A 275 -22.71 6.75 -9.40
C ILE A 275 -22.65 8.20 -9.91
N LEU A 276 -22.72 8.42 -11.23
CA LEU A 276 -22.70 9.76 -11.82
C LEU A 276 -23.94 10.57 -11.44
N ASN A 277 -25.12 9.95 -11.41
CA ASN A 277 -26.33 10.61 -10.95
C ASN A 277 -26.27 10.94 -9.45
N PHE A 278 -25.79 10.01 -8.61
CA PHE A 278 -25.59 10.27 -7.19
C PHE A 278 -24.62 11.43 -6.91
N ILE A 279 -23.52 11.51 -7.67
CA ILE A 279 -22.55 12.60 -7.55
C ILE A 279 -23.15 13.92 -8.03
N ALA A 280 -23.95 13.90 -9.10
CA ALA A 280 -24.65 15.09 -9.59
C ALA A 280 -25.70 15.61 -8.59
N ASP A 281 -26.42 14.72 -7.92
CA ASP A 281 -27.39 15.08 -6.89
C ASP A 281 -26.70 15.66 -5.65
N LEU A 282 -25.61 15.05 -5.19
CA LEU A 282 -24.77 15.57 -4.10
C LEU A 282 -24.13 16.92 -4.41
N ALA A 283 -23.89 17.23 -5.68
CA ALA A 283 -23.32 18.50 -6.09
C ALA A 283 -24.37 19.63 -6.13
N ARG A 284 -25.68 19.30 -6.11
CA ARG A 284 -26.79 20.27 -6.11
C ARG A 284 -27.28 20.68 -4.72
N GLU A 285 -26.87 19.95 -3.67
CA GLU A 285 -27.05 20.31 -2.26
C GLU A 285 -25.99 21.32 -1.77
#